data_AF-A0A2E1X014-F1
#
_entry.id   AF-A0A2E1X014-F1
#
_cell.length_a   1.000
_cell.length_b   1.000
_cell.length_c   1.000
_cell.angle_alpha   90.00
_cell.angle_beta   90.00
_cell.angle_gamma   90.00
#
_symmetry.space_group_name_H-M   'P 1'
#
loop_
_entity.id
_entity.type
_entity.pdbx_description
1 polymer ?
#
loop_
_entity_poly.entity_id
_entity_poly.type
_entity_poly.pdbx_seq_one_letter_code
_entity_poly.pdbx_strand_id
1 'polypeptide(L)'
;MRKSLFILIILFLSCDSVEETGLPEYEGGFNYYDYIAYGWSEFLNENYDNAISYFQQALLIDDVNEDGISDYMHHSAYVGISWSLTYQANELINTNDNSVSIKREEAITYLCYFMDESNEWVQGDCLFDEEAIENSDLNAFSFYNTDDMYTSCFGEYCCNDCFINDKKVAMIYFYSFKYHDFFIQDDLVNASLYFDKAIELGLDFISSNQLITNLDKNTDYDFMNGKPIDNPIFNLKYQNVLILLGQLYLKNGNYENAALILSDVCNNINAFEVQTIIDCVQSF
;
A
#
# COMPACT_ATOMS: atom_id res chain seq x y z
N MET A 1 12.58 -56.46 -42.15
CA MET A 1 12.17 -55.04 -42.19
C MET A 1 10.65 -54.87 -42.07
N ARG A 2 10.05 -55.40 -40.99
CA ARG A 2 8.61 -55.25 -40.70
C ARG A 2 8.34 -54.83 -39.25
N LYS A 3 9.40 -54.70 -38.42
CA LYS A 3 9.31 -54.24 -37.02
C LYS A 3 9.68 -52.76 -36.85
N SER A 4 10.40 -52.17 -37.81
CA SER A 4 10.74 -50.75 -37.81
C SER A 4 9.63 -49.83 -38.33
N LEU A 5 8.55 -50.39 -38.91
CA LEU A 5 7.41 -49.62 -39.41
C LEU A 5 6.36 -49.32 -38.32
N PHE A 6 6.35 -50.10 -37.23
CA PHE A 6 5.39 -49.93 -36.14
C PHE A 6 5.72 -48.75 -35.21
N ILE A 7 7.00 -48.35 -35.12
CA ILE A 7 7.42 -47.19 -34.31
C ILE A 7 7.03 -45.88 -35.01
N LEU A 8 7.05 -45.84 -36.34
CA LEU A 8 6.64 -44.67 -37.13
C LEU A 8 5.12 -44.46 -37.12
N ILE A 9 4.31 -45.53 -37.08
CA ILE A 9 2.84 -45.43 -36.99
C ILE A 9 2.39 -44.93 -35.61
N ILE A 10 3.12 -45.28 -34.53
CA ILE A 10 2.83 -44.76 -33.19
C ILE A 10 3.15 -43.26 -33.09
N LEU A 11 4.18 -42.77 -33.79
CA LEU A 11 4.53 -41.34 -33.84
C LEU A 11 3.55 -40.49 -34.68
N PHE A 12 2.82 -41.08 -35.62
CA PHE A 12 1.79 -40.38 -36.39
C PHE A 12 0.38 -40.48 -35.79
N LEU A 13 0.11 -41.47 -34.93
CA LEU A 13 -1.15 -41.55 -34.18
C LEU A 13 -1.15 -40.73 -32.87
N SER A 14 0.01 -40.22 -32.44
CA SER A 14 0.12 -39.34 -31.27
C SER A 14 -0.07 -37.85 -31.59
N CYS A 15 -0.43 -37.48 -32.82
CA CYS A 15 -0.62 -36.08 -33.22
C CYS A 15 -2.06 -35.67 -33.57
N ASP A 16 -3.04 -36.60 -33.52
CA ASP A 16 -4.44 -36.30 -33.91
C ASP A 16 -5.48 -36.69 -32.85
N SER A 17 -5.13 -36.67 -31.55
CA SER A 17 -6.10 -36.96 -30.48
C SER A 17 -6.02 -36.04 -29.26
N VAL A 18 -5.56 -34.79 -29.41
CA VAL A 18 -5.53 -33.81 -28.30
C VAL A 18 -6.79 -32.92 -28.26
N GLU A 19 -7.77 -33.11 -29.15
CA GLU A 19 -9.01 -32.31 -29.14
C GLU A 19 -10.22 -32.95 -28.42
N GLU A 20 -10.14 -34.17 -27.86
CA GLU A 20 -11.35 -34.88 -27.38
C GLU A 20 -11.29 -35.48 -25.97
N THR A 21 -10.36 -35.04 -25.12
CA THR A 21 -10.45 -35.25 -23.67
C THR A 21 -10.23 -33.93 -22.95
N GLY A 22 -11.31 -33.37 -22.42
CA GLY A 22 -11.35 -32.07 -21.74
C GLY A 22 -10.42 -31.98 -20.52
N LEU A 23 -9.18 -31.61 -20.79
CA LEU A 23 -8.30 -30.93 -19.84
C LEU A 23 -7.80 -29.70 -20.59
N PRO A 24 -8.07 -28.47 -20.13
CA PRO A 24 -7.38 -27.33 -20.69
C PRO A 24 -5.89 -27.56 -20.44
N GLU A 25 -5.10 -27.66 -21.50
CA GLU A 25 -3.65 -27.51 -21.43
C GLU A 25 -3.36 -26.05 -21.05
N TYR A 26 -3.50 -25.73 -19.76
CA TYR A 26 -3.06 -24.48 -19.18
C TYR A 26 -1.61 -24.64 -18.75
N GLU A 27 -0.67 -24.56 -19.69
CA GLU A 27 0.71 -24.14 -19.36
C GLU A 27 0.70 -22.61 -19.21
N GLY A 28 -0.01 -22.09 -18.21
CA GLY A 28 -0.07 -20.65 -17.96
C GLY A 28 1.16 -20.21 -17.18
N GLY A 29 1.95 -19.30 -17.74
CA GLY A 29 2.85 -18.48 -16.92
C GLY A 29 2.07 -17.74 -15.83
N PHE A 30 2.77 -17.26 -14.81
CA PHE A 30 2.14 -16.45 -13.76
C PHE A 30 1.38 -15.26 -14.35
N ASN A 31 0.12 -15.11 -13.94
CA ASN A 31 -0.70 -13.94 -14.27
C ASN A 31 -0.44 -12.79 -13.28
N TYR A 32 -1.12 -11.66 -13.44
CA TYR A 32 -0.95 -10.50 -12.56
C TYR A 32 -1.20 -10.87 -11.09
N TYR A 33 -2.30 -11.56 -10.82
CA TYR A 33 -2.75 -11.93 -9.48
C TYR A 33 -1.78 -12.90 -8.77
N ASP A 34 -1.17 -13.82 -9.51
CA ASP A 34 -0.13 -14.70 -8.99
C ASP A 34 1.06 -13.88 -8.47
N TYR A 35 1.56 -12.95 -9.28
CA TYR A 35 2.68 -12.08 -8.88
C TYR A 35 2.32 -11.18 -7.69
N ILE A 36 1.09 -10.66 -7.63
CA ILE A 36 0.61 -9.93 -6.46
C ILE A 36 0.59 -10.81 -5.21
N ALA A 37 0.08 -12.04 -5.32
CA ALA A 37 0.02 -12.96 -4.19
C ALA A 37 1.43 -13.31 -3.68
N TYR A 38 2.37 -13.63 -4.58
CA TYR A 38 3.76 -13.89 -4.19
C TYR A 38 4.45 -12.65 -3.62
N GLY A 39 4.22 -11.47 -4.20
CA GLY A 39 4.78 -10.22 -3.69
C GLY A 39 4.35 -9.94 -2.25
N TRP A 40 3.05 -10.07 -1.95
CA TRP A 40 2.55 -9.92 -0.58
C TRP A 40 3.03 -11.03 0.35
N SER A 41 3.15 -12.27 -0.13
CA SER A 41 3.70 -13.37 0.67
C SER A 41 5.15 -13.10 1.09
N GLU A 42 6.01 -12.68 0.15
CA GLU A 42 7.39 -12.31 0.46
C GLU A 42 7.48 -11.09 1.37
N PHE A 43 6.60 -10.08 1.19
CA PHE A 43 6.53 -8.92 2.09
C PHE A 43 6.23 -9.35 3.53
N LEU A 44 5.26 -10.26 3.73
CA LEU A 44 4.89 -10.77 5.05
C LEU A 44 5.98 -11.66 5.67
N ASN A 45 6.81 -12.28 4.84
CA ASN A 45 8.00 -13.03 5.26
C ASN A 45 9.23 -12.14 5.47
N GLU A 46 9.07 -10.80 5.43
CA GLU A 46 10.14 -9.81 5.57
C GLU A 46 11.23 -9.91 4.48
N ASN A 47 10.94 -10.59 3.37
CA ASN A 47 11.82 -10.71 2.20
C ASN A 47 11.55 -9.58 1.20
N TYR A 48 11.81 -8.33 1.61
CA TYR A 48 11.38 -7.17 0.85
C TYR A 48 11.98 -7.05 -0.56
N ASP A 49 13.21 -7.52 -0.78
CA ASP A 49 13.83 -7.53 -2.12
C ASP A 49 13.05 -8.44 -3.09
N ASN A 50 12.67 -9.64 -2.63
CA ASN A 50 11.88 -10.57 -3.43
C ASN A 50 10.45 -10.03 -3.63
N ALA A 51 9.87 -9.42 -2.60
CA ALA A 51 8.56 -8.79 -2.68
C ALA A 51 8.53 -7.73 -3.80
N ILE A 52 9.50 -6.80 -3.79
CA ILE A 52 9.67 -5.78 -4.83
C ILE A 52 9.81 -6.43 -6.20
N SER A 53 10.64 -7.47 -6.32
CA SER A 53 10.82 -8.17 -7.60
C SER A 53 9.50 -8.75 -8.12
N TYR A 54 8.69 -9.38 -7.28
CA TYR A 54 7.40 -9.93 -7.72
C TYR A 54 6.40 -8.84 -8.11
N PHE A 55 6.31 -7.76 -7.34
CA PHE A 55 5.44 -6.64 -7.71
C PHE A 55 5.88 -5.96 -9.01
N GLN A 56 7.19 -5.81 -9.25
CA GLN A 56 7.70 -5.30 -10.51
C GLN A 56 7.36 -6.21 -11.69
N GLN A 57 7.40 -7.53 -11.51
CA GLN A 57 6.95 -8.47 -12.54
C GLN A 57 5.45 -8.34 -12.83
N ALA A 58 4.63 -8.09 -11.80
CA ALA A 58 3.19 -7.83 -11.96
C ALA A 58 2.93 -6.60 -12.86
N LEU A 59 3.76 -5.56 -12.79
CA LEU A 59 3.66 -4.36 -13.64
C LEU A 59 3.99 -4.62 -15.12
N LEU A 60 4.55 -5.78 -15.46
CA LEU A 60 4.89 -6.16 -16.83
C LEU A 60 3.80 -7.04 -17.48
N ILE A 61 2.76 -7.41 -16.73
CA ILE A 61 1.69 -8.26 -17.22
C ILE A 61 0.54 -7.37 -17.69
N ASP A 62 0.31 -7.39 -19.00
CA ASP A 62 -0.94 -6.94 -19.60
C ASP A 62 -1.97 -8.07 -19.42
N ASP A 63 -2.63 -8.11 -18.26
CA ASP A 63 -3.64 -9.14 -18.01
C ASP A 63 -4.93 -8.80 -18.74
N VAL A 64 -5.59 -9.81 -19.29
CA VAL A 64 -6.86 -9.66 -20.00
C VAL A 64 -7.79 -10.68 -19.37
N ASN A 65 -8.86 -10.20 -18.75
CA ASN A 65 -9.81 -11.07 -18.06
C ASN A 65 -10.53 -12.03 -19.04
N GLU A 66 -11.30 -12.98 -18.49
CA GLU A 66 -12.00 -14.01 -19.27
C GLU A 66 -12.96 -13.45 -20.34
N ASP A 67 -13.39 -12.18 -20.20
CA ASP A 67 -14.26 -11.47 -21.13
C ASP A 67 -13.47 -10.70 -22.22
N GLY A 68 -12.15 -10.79 -22.25
CA GLY A 68 -11.30 -10.10 -23.21
C GLY A 68 -11.04 -8.62 -22.87
N ILE A 69 -11.32 -8.20 -21.64
CA ILE A 69 -11.11 -6.83 -21.16
C ILE A 69 -9.75 -6.77 -20.49
N SER A 70 -8.90 -5.84 -20.96
CA SER A 70 -7.61 -5.58 -20.33
C SER A 70 -7.82 -5.12 -18.89
N ASP A 71 -7.23 -5.85 -17.96
CA ASP A 71 -7.20 -5.53 -16.55
C ASP A 71 -5.97 -4.65 -16.28
N TYR A 72 -6.20 -3.37 -16.06
CA TYR A 72 -5.17 -2.37 -15.81
C TYR A 72 -4.87 -2.19 -14.31
N MET A 73 -5.20 -3.16 -13.45
CA MET A 73 -5.19 -2.98 -12.00
C MET A 73 -3.80 -3.00 -11.34
N HIS A 74 -2.85 -2.15 -11.72
CA HIS A 74 -1.52 -2.10 -11.09
C HIS A 74 -1.44 -1.49 -9.66
N HIS A 75 -2.58 -1.10 -9.06
CA HIS A 75 -2.61 -0.46 -7.74
C HIS A 75 -1.92 -1.29 -6.66
N SER A 76 -2.23 -2.59 -6.58
CA SER A 76 -1.64 -3.47 -5.56
C SER A 76 -0.12 -3.58 -5.73
N ALA A 77 0.37 -3.67 -6.97
CA ALA A 77 1.81 -3.73 -7.23
C ALA A 77 2.52 -2.45 -6.76
N TYR A 78 2.00 -1.28 -7.13
CA TYR A 78 2.57 0.01 -6.72
C TYR A 78 2.57 0.19 -5.20
N VAL A 79 1.47 -0.17 -4.53
CA VAL A 79 1.37 -0.14 -3.06
C VAL A 79 2.35 -1.13 -2.43
N GLY A 80 2.44 -2.34 -2.96
CA GLY A 80 3.35 -3.38 -2.50
C GLY A 80 4.82 -2.97 -2.58
N ILE A 81 5.24 -2.36 -3.69
CA ILE A 81 6.61 -1.83 -3.86
C ILE A 81 6.88 -0.74 -2.83
N SER A 82 5.96 0.22 -2.68
CA SER A 82 6.12 1.33 -1.75
C SER A 82 6.28 0.87 -0.29
N TRP A 83 5.41 -0.04 0.17
CA TRP A 83 5.51 -0.58 1.53
C TRP A 83 6.77 -1.42 1.72
N SER A 84 7.16 -2.21 0.72
CA SER A 84 8.41 -2.99 0.78
C SER A 84 9.63 -2.08 0.91
N LEU A 85 9.73 -1.02 0.10
CA LEU A 85 10.81 -0.02 0.20
C LEU A 85 10.79 0.71 1.54
N THR A 86 9.61 1.04 2.06
CA THR A 86 9.46 1.66 3.38
C THR A 86 10.02 0.77 4.48
N TYR A 87 9.73 -0.52 4.45
CA TYR A 87 10.22 -1.46 5.45
C TYR A 87 11.71 -1.78 5.30
N GLN A 88 12.24 -1.87 4.07
CA GLN A 88 13.69 -1.89 3.85
C GLN A 88 14.38 -0.68 4.47
N ALA A 89 13.79 0.52 4.32
CA ALA A 89 14.35 1.71 4.95
C ALA A 89 14.30 1.61 6.49
N ASN A 90 13.27 0.99 7.07
CA ASN A 90 13.15 0.79 8.52
C ASN A 90 14.27 -0.11 9.08
N GLU A 91 14.67 -1.15 8.36
CA GLU A 91 15.79 -2.03 8.75
C GLU A 91 17.12 -1.28 8.85
N LEU A 92 17.22 -0.15 8.15
CA LEU A 92 18.43 0.66 8.06
C LEU A 92 18.46 1.84 9.04
N ILE A 93 17.36 2.20 9.74
CA ILE A 93 17.28 3.40 10.60
C ILE A 93 18.37 3.45 11.68
N ASN A 94 18.80 2.30 12.19
CA ASN A 94 19.85 2.21 13.21
C ASN A 94 21.23 1.85 12.64
N THR A 95 21.32 1.78 11.32
CA THR A 95 22.58 1.62 10.60
C THR A 95 23.02 3.01 10.16
N ASN A 96 24.32 3.32 10.14
CA ASN A 96 24.82 4.62 9.63
C ASN A 96 24.69 4.72 8.10
N ASP A 97 23.63 4.13 7.52
CA ASP A 97 23.38 4.06 6.11
C ASP A 97 22.56 5.27 5.66
N ASN A 98 23.17 6.11 4.83
CA ASN A 98 22.55 7.33 4.33
C ASN A 98 21.47 7.06 3.27
N SER A 99 21.21 5.80 2.89
CA SER A 99 20.18 5.44 1.91
C SER A 99 18.76 5.43 2.46
N VAL A 100 18.56 5.57 3.79
CA VAL A 100 17.23 5.59 4.42
C VAL A 100 16.31 6.63 3.77
N SER A 101 16.77 7.89 3.62
CA SER A 101 15.95 8.95 3.00
C SER A 101 15.66 8.65 1.54
N ILE A 102 16.66 8.15 0.79
CA ILE A 102 16.54 7.82 -0.63
C ILE A 102 15.48 6.73 -0.83
N LYS A 103 15.53 5.65 -0.06
CA LYS A 103 14.54 4.55 -0.15
C LYS A 103 13.12 5.00 0.20
N ARG A 104 12.96 5.90 1.17
CA ARG A 104 11.64 6.45 1.53
C ARG A 104 11.09 7.40 0.48
N GLU A 105 11.93 8.22 -0.12
CA GLU A 105 11.52 9.07 -1.24
C GLU A 105 11.12 8.20 -2.44
N GLU A 106 11.93 7.20 -2.78
CA GLU A 106 11.60 6.22 -3.82
C GLU A 106 10.27 5.51 -3.53
N ALA A 107 10.04 5.07 -2.29
CA ALA A 107 8.78 4.44 -1.89
C ALA A 107 7.56 5.30 -2.22
N ILE A 108 7.62 6.61 -1.98
CA ILE A 108 6.51 7.52 -2.26
C ILE A 108 6.32 7.75 -3.75
N THR A 109 7.38 7.75 -4.56
CA THR A 109 7.22 7.88 -6.02
C THR A 109 6.32 6.79 -6.61
N TYR A 110 6.34 5.57 -6.06
CA TYR A 110 5.44 4.50 -6.52
C TYR A 110 3.97 4.76 -6.14
N LEU A 111 3.70 5.50 -5.07
CA LEU A 111 2.32 5.87 -4.71
C LEU A 111 1.72 6.91 -5.65
N CYS A 112 2.58 7.69 -6.32
CA CYS A 112 2.22 8.74 -7.29
C CYS A 112 1.71 8.23 -8.63
N TYR A 113 1.90 6.96 -8.93
CA TYR A 113 1.34 6.39 -10.15
C TYR A 113 -0.17 6.31 -10.05
N PHE A 114 -0.87 6.80 -11.06
CA PHE A 114 -2.32 6.76 -11.23
C PHE A 114 -2.68 6.49 -12.70
N MET A 115 -3.94 6.14 -12.94
CA MET A 115 -4.48 5.93 -14.28
C MET A 115 -5.11 7.22 -14.78
N ASP A 116 -4.67 7.72 -15.93
CA ASP A 116 -5.20 8.94 -16.52
C ASP A 116 -6.50 8.71 -17.31
N GLU A 117 -7.05 9.78 -17.89
CA GLU A 117 -8.26 9.73 -18.72
C GLU A 117 -8.13 8.85 -19.98
N SER A 118 -6.90 8.48 -20.36
CA SER A 118 -6.58 7.60 -21.50
C SER A 118 -6.43 6.13 -21.09
N ASN A 119 -6.66 5.78 -19.82
CA ASN A 119 -6.35 4.49 -19.20
C ASN A 119 -4.86 4.13 -19.23
N GLU A 120 -3.97 5.13 -19.24
CA GLU A 120 -2.53 4.92 -19.13
C GLU A 120 -2.04 5.18 -17.72
N TRP A 121 -1.11 4.35 -17.24
CA TRP A 121 -0.44 4.57 -15.96
C TRP A 121 0.62 5.65 -16.10
N VAL A 122 0.38 6.77 -15.45
CA VAL A 122 1.29 7.92 -15.46
C VAL A 122 1.74 8.23 -14.03
N GLN A 123 2.98 8.68 -13.92
CA GLN A 123 3.49 9.18 -12.65
C GLN A 123 2.98 10.60 -12.43
N GLY A 124 2.19 10.80 -11.38
CA GLY A 124 1.80 12.12 -10.93
C GLY A 124 2.95 12.87 -10.29
N ASP A 125 2.82 14.18 -10.27
CA ASP A 125 3.71 15.03 -9.49
C ASP A 125 3.26 14.96 -8.01
N CYS A 126 3.86 14.06 -7.23
CA CYS A 126 3.88 14.20 -5.77
C CYS A 126 5.27 14.59 -5.29
N LEU A 127 6.09 15.21 -6.15
CA LEU A 127 7.40 15.68 -5.74
C LEU A 127 7.26 16.97 -4.93
N PHE A 128 7.96 16.92 -3.81
CA PHE A 128 8.06 17.92 -2.77
C PHE A 128 8.91 19.08 -3.26
N ASP A 129 8.29 20.07 -3.89
CA ASP A 129 8.91 21.39 -3.86
C ASP A 129 8.79 21.89 -2.41
N GLU A 130 9.92 22.15 -1.75
CA GLU A 130 9.97 22.70 -0.38
C GLU A 130 9.21 24.04 -0.30
N GLU A 131 9.01 24.73 -1.44
CA GLU A 131 8.18 25.93 -1.56
C GLU A 131 6.68 25.64 -1.86
N ALA A 132 6.29 24.39 -2.16
CA ALA A 132 4.94 24.05 -2.66
C ALA A 132 4.24 22.85 -1.98
N ILE A 133 4.53 22.57 -0.70
CA ILE A 133 3.79 21.57 0.12
C ILE A 133 2.25 21.81 0.10
N GLU A 134 1.81 23.05 -0.17
CA GLU A 134 0.38 23.40 -0.34
C GLU A 134 -0.25 22.88 -1.65
N ASN A 135 0.52 22.56 -2.70
CA ASN A 135 -0.01 22.28 -4.05
C ASN A 135 0.30 20.87 -4.61
N SER A 136 1.17 20.08 -3.97
CA SER A 136 1.74 18.86 -4.55
C SER A 136 0.86 17.60 -4.48
N ASP A 137 -0.24 17.59 -3.72
CA ASP A 137 -0.98 16.33 -3.42
C ASP A 137 -2.40 16.24 -3.99
N LEU A 138 -2.92 17.31 -4.60
CA LEU A 138 -4.30 17.32 -5.11
C LEU A 138 -4.53 16.32 -6.25
N ASN A 139 -3.51 16.04 -7.05
CA ASN A 139 -3.66 15.18 -8.22
C ASN A 139 -3.71 13.69 -7.84
N ALA A 140 -2.76 13.19 -7.05
CA ALA A 140 -2.71 11.76 -6.74
C ALA A 140 -3.97 11.27 -6.02
N PHE A 141 -4.55 12.03 -5.08
CA PHE A 141 -5.74 11.60 -4.34
C PHE A 141 -7.08 11.93 -5.04
N SER A 142 -7.15 12.97 -5.88
CA SER A 142 -8.41 13.32 -6.56
C SER A 142 -8.83 12.34 -7.65
N PHE A 143 -7.87 11.71 -8.34
CA PHE A 143 -8.16 10.68 -9.35
C PHE A 143 -8.73 9.39 -8.75
N TYR A 144 -8.54 9.13 -7.45
CA TYR A 144 -9.05 7.91 -6.79
C TYR A 144 -10.46 8.05 -6.20
N ASN A 145 -10.97 9.27 -6.10
CA ASN A 145 -12.32 9.53 -5.59
C ASN A 145 -13.39 9.54 -6.69
N THR A 146 -13.05 9.22 -7.95
CA THR A 146 -14.04 9.09 -9.02
C THR A 146 -14.66 7.69 -8.98
N ASP A 147 -15.94 7.63 -8.63
CA ASP A 147 -16.79 6.42 -8.55
C ASP A 147 -16.77 5.53 -9.82
N ASP A 148 -16.21 6.01 -10.92
CA ASP A 148 -16.23 5.34 -12.23
C ASP A 148 -15.08 4.34 -12.47
N MET A 149 -14.00 4.34 -11.68
CA MET A 149 -12.92 3.33 -11.79
C MET A 149 -13.20 2.02 -11.03
N TYR A 150 -14.31 1.95 -10.30
CA TYR A 150 -14.61 0.89 -9.31
C TYR A 150 -15.32 -0.34 -9.88
N THR A 151 -15.46 -0.45 -11.20
CA THR A 151 -16.16 -1.59 -11.78
C THR A 151 -15.20 -2.75 -11.99
N SER A 152 -15.18 -3.59 -10.95
CA SER A 152 -14.89 -5.03 -10.96
C SER A 152 -13.44 -5.49 -10.77
N CYS A 153 -13.01 -5.41 -9.51
CA CYS A 153 -12.01 -6.32 -8.99
C CYS A 153 -12.51 -7.78 -9.07
N PHE A 154 -11.87 -8.62 -9.88
CA PHE A 154 -12.19 -10.04 -10.02
C PHE A 154 -11.01 -10.90 -9.52
N GLY A 155 -10.84 -10.99 -8.20
CA GLY A 155 -9.81 -11.85 -7.61
C GLY A 155 -9.91 -11.98 -6.09
N GLU A 156 -9.38 -13.07 -5.54
CA GLU A 156 -9.38 -13.35 -4.09
C GLU A 156 -8.51 -12.36 -3.29
N TYR A 157 -7.58 -11.66 -3.96
CA TYR A 157 -6.61 -10.73 -3.37
C TYR A 157 -6.74 -9.32 -3.92
N CYS A 158 -7.97 -8.86 -4.07
CA CYS A 158 -8.23 -7.50 -4.44
C CYS A 158 -9.54 -7.03 -3.79
N CYS A 159 -9.56 -5.75 -3.43
CA CYS A 159 -10.73 -5.06 -2.91
C CYS A 159 -10.74 -3.66 -3.48
N ASN A 160 -11.94 -3.14 -3.68
CA ASN A 160 -12.19 -1.92 -4.43
C ASN A 160 -11.48 -0.69 -3.84
N ASP A 161 -11.31 -0.60 -2.51
CA ASP A 161 -10.80 0.59 -1.82
C ASP A 161 -9.60 0.35 -0.89
N CYS A 162 -9.22 -0.89 -0.55
CA CYS A 162 -8.21 -1.10 0.51
C CYS A 162 -6.83 -0.56 0.12
N PHE A 163 -6.43 -0.71 -1.15
CA PHE A 163 -5.13 -0.20 -1.60
C PHE A 163 -5.08 1.34 -1.59
N ILE A 164 -6.20 2.02 -1.80
CA ILE A 164 -6.27 3.49 -1.69
C ILE A 164 -6.04 3.91 -0.24
N ASN A 165 -6.67 3.22 0.71
CA ASN A 165 -6.44 3.48 2.13
C ASN A 165 -4.98 3.17 2.53
N ASP A 166 -4.38 2.11 1.99
CA ASP A 166 -2.95 1.83 2.20
C ASP A 166 -2.04 2.93 1.65
N LYS A 167 -2.39 3.53 0.51
CA LYS A 167 -1.68 4.71 -0.03
C LYS A 167 -1.78 5.90 0.92
N LYS A 168 -2.99 6.23 1.40
CA LYS A 168 -3.22 7.32 2.36
C LYS A 168 -2.38 7.14 3.61
N VAL A 169 -2.39 5.93 4.18
CA VAL A 169 -1.62 5.61 5.39
C VAL A 169 -0.11 5.69 5.12
N ALA A 170 0.38 5.16 4.00
CA ALA A 170 1.80 5.27 3.66
C ALA A 170 2.26 6.74 3.54
N MET A 171 1.44 7.62 2.94
CA MET A 171 1.73 9.05 2.88
C MET A 171 1.78 9.68 4.28
N ILE A 172 0.81 9.42 5.15
CA ILE A 172 0.82 9.91 6.54
C ILE A 172 2.13 9.50 7.25
N TYR A 173 2.56 8.25 7.11
CA TYR A 173 3.81 7.75 7.70
C TYR A 173 5.04 8.44 7.12
N PHE A 174 5.07 8.69 5.81
CA PHE A 174 6.17 9.41 5.17
C PHE A 174 6.29 10.86 5.67
N TYR A 175 5.19 11.61 5.70
CA TYR A 175 5.18 12.98 6.21
C TYR A 175 5.60 13.04 7.68
N SER A 176 5.14 12.07 8.48
CA SER A 176 5.55 11.91 9.89
C SER A 176 7.05 11.63 10.03
N PHE A 177 7.62 10.82 9.14
CA PHE A 177 9.05 10.55 9.09
C PHE A 177 9.85 11.81 8.73
N LYS A 178 9.45 12.54 7.67
CA LYS A 178 10.10 13.78 7.26
C LYS A 178 10.06 14.83 8.36
N TYR A 179 8.91 14.98 9.05
CA TYR A 179 8.83 15.80 10.26
C TYR A 179 9.92 15.43 11.27
N HIS A 180 10.05 14.13 11.59
CA HIS A 180 11.02 13.68 12.57
C HIS A 180 12.47 13.93 12.14
N ASP A 181 12.79 13.71 10.87
CA ASP A 181 14.12 13.91 10.31
C ASP A 181 14.54 15.39 10.36
N PHE A 182 13.70 16.30 9.88
CA PHE A 182 13.97 17.74 9.96
C PHE A 182 13.99 18.26 11.39
N PHE A 183 13.16 17.70 12.28
CA PHE A 183 13.17 18.06 13.70
C PHE A 183 14.51 17.68 14.37
N ILE A 184 15.10 16.52 14.06
CA ILE A 184 16.42 16.12 14.58
C ILE A 184 17.53 17.02 14.04
N GLN A 185 17.38 17.53 12.83
CA GLN A 185 18.33 18.43 12.17
C GLN A 185 18.20 19.90 12.63
N ASP A 186 17.34 20.18 13.62
CA ASP A 186 17.00 21.53 14.11
C ASP A 186 16.40 22.47 13.03
N ASP A 187 15.88 21.91 11.93
CA ASP A 187 15.16 22.66 10.90
C ASP A 187 13.67 22.74 11.23
N LEU A 188 13.35 23.68 12.11
CA LEU A 188 11.99 23.84 12.63
C LEU A 188 10.98 24.32 11.58
N VAL A 189 11.43 24.99 10.51
CA VAL A 189 10.54 25.49 9.47
C VAL A 189 10.02 24.31 8.65
N ASN A 190 10.93 23.48 8.13
CA ASN A 190 10.55 22.29 7.38
C ASN A 190 9.83 21.28 8.26
N ALA A 191 10.29 21.07 9.50
CA ALA A 191 9.58 20.21 10.44
C ALA A 191 8.12 20.64 10.63
N SER A 192 7.84 21.94 10.81
CA SER A 192 6.46 22.43 10.95
C SER A 192 5.61 22.12 9.70
N LEU A 193 6.14 22.32 8.50
CA LEU A 193 5.42 22.05 7.25
C LEU A 193 5.05 20.57 7.10
N TYR A 194 6.00 19.67 7.36
CA TYR A 194 5.76 18.23 7.31
C TYR A 194 4.82 17.74 8.42
N PHE A 195 4.87 18.37 9.60
CA PHE A 195 3.90 18.11 10.67
C PHE A 195 2.49 18.49 10.24
N ASP A 196 2.29 19.72 9.73
CA ASP A 196 0.99 20.21 9.31
C ASP A 196 0.39 19.30 8.23
N LYS A 197 1.22 18.85 7.28
CA LYS A 197 0.78 17.94 6.21
C LYS A 197 0.44 16.53 6.71
N ALA A 198 1.23 15.96 7.62
CA ALA A 198 0.91 14.68 8.25
C ALA A 198 -0.42 14.74 9.00
N ILE A 199 -0.67 15.84 9.71
CA ILE A 199 -1.93 16.08 10.44
C ILE A 199 -3.10 16.25 9.48
N GLU A 200 -2.95 17.06 8.42
CA GLU A 200 -3.98 17.27 7.40
C GLU A 200 -4.46 15.94 6.80
N LEU A 201 -3.51 15.13 6.30
CA LEU A 201 -3.80 13.83 5.70
C LEU A 201 -4.38 12.84 6.71
N GLY A 202 -3.89 12.87 7.95
CA GLY A 202 -4.39 12.05 9.04
C GLY A 202 -5.86 12.34 9.39
N LEU A 203 -6.21 13.63 9.49
CA LEU A 203 -7.57 14.06 9.78
C LEU A 203 -8.52 13.78 8.60
N ASP A 204 -8.07 13.96 7.36
CA ASP A 204 -8.83 13.57 6.17
C ASP A 204 -9.12 12.05 6.17
N PHE A 205 -8.09 11.24 6.44
CA PHE A 205 -8.24 9.78 6.57
C PHE A 205 -9.24 9.38 7.66
N ILE A 206 -9.16 10.02 8.83
CA ILE A 206 -10.13 9.80 9.93
C ILE A 206 -11.54 10.16 9.48
N SER A 207 -11.72 11.35 8.89
CA SER A 207 -13.05 11.85 8.51
C SER A 207 -13.71 11.00 7.40
N SER A 208 -12.94 10.59 6.40
CA SER A 208 -13.41 9.71 5.33
C SER A 208 -13.80 8.33 5.84
N ASN A 209 -13.05 7.77 6.79
CA ASN A 209 -13.42 6.51 7.44
C ASN A 209 -14.64 6.68 8.37
N GLN A 210 -14.79 7.82 9.05
CA GLN A 210 -15.97 8.11 9.90
C GLN A 210 -17.25 8.34 9.10
N LEU A 211 -17.21 8.94 7.91
CA LEU A 211 -18.41 9.13 7.08
C LEU A 211 -19.01 7.79 6.58
N ILE A 212 -18.19 6.75 6.45
CA ILE A 212 -18.62 5.38 6.14
C ILE A 212 -19.34 4.73 7.34
N THR A 213 -19.08 5.18 8.58
CA THR A 213 -19.63 4.58 9.81
C THR A 213 -21.10 4.86 10.13
N ASN A 214 -21.79 5.69 9.34
CA ASN A 214 -23.24 5.86 9.51
C ASN A 214 -24.07 4.66 8.99
N LEU A 215 -23.43 3.67 8.36
CA LEU A 215 -24.09 2.46 7.88
C LEU A 215 -23.53 1.14 8.45
N ASP A 216 -22.26 1.06 8.88
CA ASP A 216 -21.76 -0.10 9.63
C ASP A 216 -20.52 0.29 10.46
N LYS A 217 -20.54 0.01 11.77
CA LYS A 217 -19.42 0.25 12.71
C LYS A 217 -18.25 -0.73 12.53
N ASN A 218 -18.02 -1.25 11.32
CA ASN A 218 -17.12 -2.37 11.08
C ASN A 218 -16.16 -2.14 9.90
N THR A 219 -15.88 -0.88 9.55
CA THR A 219 -14.81 -0.52 8.61
C THR A 219 -13.61 0.04 9.37
N ASP A 220 -13.11 -0.72 10.34
CA ASP A 220 -11.77 -0.48 10.88
C ASP A 220 -10.79 -0.76 9.76
N TYR A 221 -10.12 0.28 9.25
CA TYR A 221 -9.02 0.11 8.31
C TYR A 221 -8.10 -1.02 8.79
N ASP A 222 -7.86 -1.97 7.89
CA ASP A 222 -7.00 -3.12 8.12
C ASP A 222 -6.11 -3.28 6.90
N PHE A 223 -4.81 -3.09 7.10
CA PHE A 223 -3.83 -3.26 6.04
C PHE A 223 -3.89 -4.65 5.40
N MET A 224 -4.33 -5.68 6.12
CA MET A 224 -4.41 -7.03 5.56
C MET A 224 -5.62 -7.24 4.64
N ASN A 225 -6.56 -6.29 4.56
CA ASN A 225 -7.68 -6.40 3.63
C ASN A 225 -7.19 -6.42 2.18
N GLY A 226 -7.68 -7.38 1.40
CA GLY A 226 -7.29 -7.59 0.01
C GLY A 226 -5.90 -8.22 -0.20
N LYS A 227 -5.27 -8.77 0.84
CA LYS A 227 -3.95 -9.45 0.75
C LYS A 227 -4.08 -10.94 1.12
N PRO A 228 -3.19 -11.82 0.59
CA PRO A 228 -3.20 -13.24 0.93
C PRO A 228 -2.98 -13.45 2.44
N ILE A 229 -3.86 -14.25 3.06
CA ILE A 229 -3.86 -14.49 4.51
C ILE A 229 -3.28 -15.87 4.79
N ASP A 230 -2.05 -15.89 5.30
CA ASP A 230 -1.54 -17.02 6.08
C ASP A 230 -0.88 -16.46 7.34
N ASN A 231 -1.71 -16.12 8.33
CA ASN A 231 -1.29 -15.78 9.70
C ASN A 231 -0.37 -14.54 9.81
N PRO A 232 -0.90 -13.31 9.59
CA PRO A 232 -0.07 -12.12 9.46
C PRO A 232 0.65 -11.78 10.76
N ILE A 233 1.97 -11.63 10.67
CA ILE A 233 2.82 -10.98 11.69
C ILE A 233 2.60 -9.45 11.66
N PHE A 234 2.17 -8.94 10.51
CA PHE A 234 1.93 -7.53 10.25
C PHE A 234 0.56 -7.06 10.78
N ASN A 235 0.56 -6.04 11.63
CA ASN A 235 -0.66 -5.53 12.26
C ASN A 235 -0.71 -3.99 12.20
N LEU A 236 -1.08 -3.45 11.04
CA LEU A 236 -1.35 -2.03 10.84
C LEU A 236 -2.86 -1.83 10.67
N LYS A 237 -3.47 -1.15 11.62
CA LYS A 237 -4.91 -0.89 11.71
C LYS A 237 -5.18 0.60 11.85
N TYR A 238 -6.46 0.96 11.77
CA TYR A 238 -6.95 2.31 12.02
C TYR A 238 -6.38 2.94 13.29
N GLN A 239 -6.34 2.17 14.38
CA GLN A 239 -5.83 2.60 15.67
C GLN A 239 -4.37 3.04 15.61
N ASN A 240 -3.53 2.38 14.80
CA ASN A 240 -2.12 2.77 14.65
C ASN A 240 -1.98 4.18 14.04
N VAL A 241 -2.90 4.58 13.17
CA VAL A 241 -2.93 5.96 12.62
C VAL A 241 -3.29 6.96 13.72
N LEU A 242 -4.29 6.64 14.55
CA LEU A 242 -4.66 7.50 15.70
C LEU A 242 -3.50 7.66 16.68
N ILE A 243 -2.78 6.57 17.00
CA ILE A 243 -1.60 6.61 17.86
C ILE A 243 -0.50 7.48 17.25
N LEU A 244 -0.22 7.34 15.95
CA LEU A 244 0.77 8.16 15.26
C LEU A 244 0.44 9.66 15.34
N LEU A 245 -0.80 10.04 15.02
CA LEU A 245 -1.22 11.44 15.09
C LEU A 245 -1.20 11.98 16.53
N GLY A 246 -1.62 11.17 17.51
CA GLY A 246 -1.50 11.49 18.93
C GLY A 246 -0.05 11.72 19.35
N GLN A 247 0.88 10.89 18.89
CA GLN A 247 2.33 11.07 19.11
C GLN A 247 2.86 12.37 18.49
N LEU A 248 2.44 12.71 17.27
CA LEU A 248 2.83 13.96 16.61
C LEU A 248 2.34 15.19 17.39
N TYR A 249 1.07 15.21 17.81
CA TYR A 249 0.54 16.29 18.64
C TYR A 249 1.25 16.40 19.99
N LEU A 250 1.49 15.25 20.65
CA LEU A 250 2.22 15.20 21.92
C LEU A 250 3.63 15.78 21.79
N LYS A 251 4.38 15.40 20.75
CA LYS A 251 5.74 15.91 20.49
C LYS A 251 5.78 17.41 20.25
N ASN A 252 4.72 17.99 19.67
CA ASN A 252 4.59 19.43 19.46
C ASN A 252 3.95 20.19 20.64
N GLY A 253 3.73 19.52 21.78
CA GLY A 253 3.13 20.14 22.97
C GLY A 253 1.64 20.46 22.83
N ASN A 254 0.96 19.94 21.82
CA ASN A 254 -0.47 20.11 21.60
C ASN A 254 -1.26 19.02 22.32
N TYR A 255 -1.33 19.12 23.65
CA TYR A 255 -1.93 18.09 24.49
C TYR A 255 -3.45 17.96 24.34
N GLU A 256 -4.14 19.05 23.99
CA GLU A 256 -5.59 19.03 23.75
C GLU A 256 -5.95 18.17 22.54
N ASN A 257 -5.28 18.40 21.40
CA ASN A 257 -5.53 17.61 20.19
C ASN A 257 -5.00 16.18 20.33
N ALA A 258 -3.87 15.98 21.01
CA ALA A 258 -3.39 14.64 21.33
C ALA A 258 -4.43 13.86 22.15
N ALA A 259 -5.01 14.50 23.18
CA ALA A 259 -6.03 13.87 24.01
C ALA A 259 -7.31 13.55 23.24
N LEU A 260 -7.75 14.45 22.36
CA LEU A 260 -8.95 14.28 21.54
C LEU A 260 -8.81 13.06 20.61
N ILE A 261 -7.74 13.00 19.82
CA ILE A 261 -7.49 11.90 18.87
C ILE A 261 -7.36 10.55 19.60
N LEU A 262 -6.66 10.52 20.73
CA LEU A 262 -6.41 9.27 21.45
C LEU A 262 -7.61 8.77 22.25
N SER A 263 -8.64 9.60 22.45
CA SER A 263 -9.84 9.22 23.20
C SER A 263 -10.64 8.07 22.55
N ASP A 264 -10.44 7.85 21.24
CA ASP A 264 -11.06 6.77 20.49
C ASP A 264 -10.39 5.40 20.73
N VAL A 265 -9.14 5.39 21.24
CA VAL A 265 -8.35 4.16 21.46
C VAL A 265 -7.99 3.92 22.91
N CYS A 266 -8.12 4.94 23.77
CA CYS A 266 -7.69 4.90 25.16
C CYS A 266 -8.74 5.47 26.11
N ASN A 267 -8.89 4.81 27.25
CA ASN A 267 -9.80 5.25 28.29
C ASN A 267 -9.14 6.27 29.22
N ASN A 268 -9.93 7.21 29.76
CA ASN A 268 -9.51 8.16 30.80
C ASN A 268 -8.33 9.07 30.41
N ILE A 269 -8.25 9.48 29.14
CA ILE A 269 -7.27 10.48 28.72
C ILE A 269 -7.70 11.89 29.14
N ASN A 270 -6.73 12.68 29.59
CA ASN A 270 -6.93 14.06 30.00
C ASN A 270 -5.79 14.96 29.49
N ALA A 271 -6.14 16.00 28.74
CA ALA A 271 -5.19 17.00 28.21
C ALA A 271 -4.40 17.75 29.31
N PHE A 272 -4.96 17.88 30.51
CA PHE A 272 -4.31 18.54 31.64
C PHE A 272 -3.36 17.61 32.42
N GLU A 273 -3.44 16.31 32.17
CA GLU A 273 -2.60 15.28 32.80
C GLU A 273 -1.82 14.55 31.70
N VAL A 274 -0.76 15.20 31.18
CA VAL A 274 0.07 14.71 30.06
C VAL A 274 0.54 13.27 30.25
N GLN A 275 0.75 12.82 31.49
CA GLN A 275 1.11 11.44 31.79
C GLN A 275 0.06 10.44 31.27
N THR A 276 -1.23 10.76 31.31
CA THR A 276 -2.30 9.90 30.79
C THR A 276 -2.22 9.71 29.27
N ILE A 277 -1.75 10.75 28.55
CA ILE A 277 -1.49 10.70 27.11
C ILE A 277 -0.27 9.81 26.84
N ILE A 278 0.81 10.00 27.61
CA ILE A 278 2.04 9.20 27.48
C ILE A 278 1.75 7.72 27.76
N ASP A 279 1.03 7.42 28.84
CA ASP A 279 0.68 6.06 29.25
C ASP A 279 -0.17 5.36 28.18
N CYS A 280 -1.12 6.10 27.56
CA CYS A 280 -1.88 5.58 26.43
C CYS A 280 -0.97 5.19 25.26
N VAL A 281 -0.13 6.12 24.80
CA VAL A 281 0.75 5.90 23.65
C VAL A 281 1.70 4.73 23.88
N GLN A 282 2.21 4.56 25.10
CA GLN A 282 3.13 3.48 25.46
C GLN A 282 2.46 2.10 25.60
N SER A 283 1.13 2.03 25.60
CA SER A 283 0.39 0.77 25.72
C SER A 283 0.22 0.01 24.39
N PHE A 284 0.64 0.62 23.27
CA PHE A 284 0.65 0.08 21.91
C PHE A 284 2.08 -0.15 21.42
#